data_AF-A0A1V2FXZ6-F1
#
_entry.id   AF-A0A1V2FXZ6-F1
#
_cell.length_a   1.000
_cell.length_b   1.000
_cell.length_c   1.000
_cell.angle_alpha   90.00
_cell.angle_beta   90.00
_cell.angle_gamma   90.00
#
_symmetry.space_group_name_H-M   'P 1'
#
loop_
_entity.id
_entity.type
_entity.pdbx_description
1 polymer ?
#
loop_
_entity_poly.entity_id
_entity_poly.type
_entity_poly.pdbx_seq_one_letter_code
_entity_poly.pdbx_strand_id
1 'polypeptide(L)'
;MSWQQFKHAWLIKFWAPIPAVIAAGILSTYYFGITGTFWAVTGEFTRWGGQLLQLFGVHAEEWGYFKIIHLEGSPLTRIDGMMILGMFGGCFAAALWANNVKLRMPRSRIRIMQAIIGGIIAGFGARLAMGCNLAAFFTGIPQFSLHAWFFAIATAIGSWFGARFTLLPIFRIPVKMQKVSAASPLTQKPDQARRRFRLGMLVFFGMLGWALLTAMN
;
A
#
# COMPACT_ATOMS: atom_id res chain seq x y z
N MET A 1 -3.96 6.92 31.96
CA MET A 1 -3.12 7.51 30.89
C MET A 1 -3.74 8.84 30.47
N SER A 2 -2.97 9.92 30.42
CA SER A 2 -3.48 11.19 29.87
C SER A 2 -3.66 11.07 28.34
N TRP A 3 -4.59 11.83 27.77
CA TRP A 3 -4.85 11.81 26.31
C TRP A 3 -3.58 12.09 25.47
N GLN A 4 -2.69 12.95 25.98
CA GLN A 4 -1.42 13.25 25.32
C GLN A 4 -0.46 12.05 25.32
N GLN A 5 -0.40 11.31 26.44
CA GLN A 5 0.39 10.07 26.53
C GLN A 5 -0.16 8.99 25.60
N PHE A 6 -1.49 8.83 25.54
CA PHE A 6 -2.14 7.89 24.63
C PHE A 6 -1.81 8.22 23.17
N LYS A 7 -2.01 9.48 22.77
CA LYS A 7 -1.70 9.95 21.41
C LYS A 7 -0.24 9.73 21.05
N HIS A 8 0.68 10.04 21.95
CA HIS A 8 2.11 9.86 21.67
C HIS A 8 2.50 8.39 21.56
N ALA A 9 2.00 7.55 22.46
CA ALA A 9 2.33 6.13 22.51
C ALA A 9 1.78 5.34 21.32
N TRP A 10 0.53 5.59 20.92
CA TRP A 10 -0.18 4.75 19.95
C TRP A 10 -0.30 5.36 18.55
N LEU A 11 -0.40 6.68 18.44
CA LEU A 11 -0.66 7.37 17.16
C LEU A 11 0.58 8.02 16.54
N ILE A 12 1.62 8.31 17.33
CA ILE A 12 2.81 9.04 16.86
C ILE A 12 4.05 8.15 16.85
N LYS A 13 4.27 7.36 17.91
CA LYS A 13 5.44 6.49 18.03
C LYS A 13 5.34 5.32 17.04
N PHE A 14 6.47 4.95 16.44
CA PHE A 14 6.57 3.73 15.64
C PHE A 14 6.40 2.50 16.54
N TRP A 15 5.51 1.60 16.16
CA TRP A 15 5.27 0.35 16.88
C TRP A 15 6.44 -0.62 16.63
N ALA A 16 6.67 -1.52 17.59
CA ALA A 16 7.61 -2.61 17.38
C ALA A 16 7.12 -3.51 16.22
N PRO A 17 8.01 -3.99 15.33
CA PRO A 17 7.59 -4.77 14.16
C PRO A 17 6.84 -6.06 14.51
N ILE A 18 7.26 -6.75 15.57
CA ILE A 18 6.70 -8.06 15.95
C ILE A 18 5.20 -7.96 16.30
N PRO A 19 4.76 -7.10 17.24
CA PRO A 19 3.33 -6.90 17.52
C PRO A 19 2.53 -6.49 16.27
N ALA A 20 3.09 -5.65 15.41
CA ALA A 20 2.41 -5.19 14.20
C ALA A 20 2.17 -6.35 13.21
N VAL A 21 3.15 -7.22 13.01
CA VAL A 21 3.02 -8.41 12.13
C VAL A 21 2.03 -9.41 12.71
N ILE A 22 2.05 -9.65 14.03
CA ILE A 22 1.08 -10.53 14.69
C ILE A 22 -0.34 -10.00 14.51
N ALA A 23 -0.56 -8.70 14.77
CA ALA A 23 -1.87 -8.08 14.59
C ALA A 23 -2.34 -8.15 13.14
N ALA A 24 -1.45 -7.90 12.17
CA ALA A 24 -1.76 -8.03 10.74
C ALA A 24 -2.11 -9.48 10.36
N GLY A 25 -1.42 -10.47 10.93
CA GLY A 25 -1.74 -11.89 10.74
C GLY A 25 -3.14 -12.25 11.25
N ILE A 26 -3.49 -11.82 12.47
CA ILE A 26 -4.83 -12.04 13.04
C ILE A 26 -5.91 -11.37 12.17
N LEU A 27 -5.67 -10.13 11.74
CA LEU A 27 -6.58 -9.42 10.83
C LEU A 27 -6.74 -10.14 9.48
N SER A 28 -5.65 -10.67 8.92
CA SER A 28 -5.69 -11.44 7.68
C SER A 28 -6.51 -12.73 7.83
N THR A 29 -6.36 -13.43 8.95
CA THR A 29 -7.15 -14.64 9.24
C THR A 29 -8.63 -14.32 9.40
N TYR A 30 -8.94 -13.24 10.12
CA TYR A 30 -10.33 -12.78 10.29
C TYR A 30 -10.95 -12.36 8.95
N TYR A 31 -10.20 -11.61 8.14
CA TYR A 31 -10.62 -11.24 6.79
C TYR A 31 -10.94 -12.48 5.95
N PHE A 32 -10.01 -13.44 5.88
CA PHE A 32 -10.22 -14.69 5.16
C PHE A 32 -11.44 -15.47 5.67
N GLY A 33 -11.66 -15.50 6.98
CA GLY A 33 -12.81 -16.17 7.59
C GLY A 33 -14.16 -15.53 7.26
N ILE A 34 -14.22 -14.21 7.06
CA ILE A 34 -15.47 -13.52 6.71
C ILE A 34 -15.73 -13.55 5.21
N THR A 35 -14.74 -13.18 4.40
CA THR A 35 -14.94 -12.94 2.97
C THR A 35 -14.73 -14.19 2.14
N GLY A 36 -14.09 -15.23 2.67
CA GLY A 36 -13.65 -16.40 1.91
C GLY A 36 -12.57 -16.08 0.88
N THR A 37 -12.08 -14.84 0.84
CA THR A 37 -11.04 -14.37 -0.07
C THR A 37 -9.77 -14.03 0.68
N PHE A 38 -8.62 -14.23 0.04
CA PHE A 38 -7.34 -13.87 0.63
C PHE A 38 -7.08 -12.36 0.47
N TRP A 39 -6.26 -11.80 1.36
CA TRP A 39 -5.92 -10.38 1.33
C TRP A 39 -5.00 -10.08 0.13
N ALA A 40 -5.60 -9.86 -1.05
CA ALA A 40 -4.92 -9.61 -2.30
C ALA A 40 -5.31 -8.27 -2.92
N VAL A 41 -4.26 -7.54 -3.29
CA VAL A 41 -4.38 -6.19 -3.87
C VAL A 41 -4.08 -6.22 -5.37
N THR A 42 -3.29 -7.21 -5.81
CA THR A 42 -2.89 -7.39 -7.20
C THR A 42 -4.13 -7.50 -8.08
N GLY A 43 -4.97 -8.54 -7.92
CA GLY A 43 -6.15 -8.81 -8.77
C GLY A 43 -6.92 -7.58 -9.23
N GLU A 44 -7.39 -6.78 -8.26
CA GLU A 44 -8.13 -5.54 -8.49
C GLU A 44 -7.37 -4.47 -9.27
N PHE A 45 -6.09 -4.23 -8.97
CA PHE A 45 -5.33 -3.21 -9.72
C PHE A 45 -5.22 -3.56 -11.22
N THR A 46 -5.22 -4.84 -11.59
CA THR A 46 -5.29 -5.21 -13.02
C THR A 46 -6.69 -5.14 -13.58
N ARG A 47 -7.73 -5.40 -12.78
CA ARG A 47 -9.11 -5.14 -13.21
C ARG A 47 -9.32 -3.65 -13.49
N TRP A 48 -8.79 -2.76 -12.63
CA TRP A 48 -8.82 -1.31 -12.85
C TRP A 48 -8.03 -0.92 -14.10
N GLY A 49 -6.85 -1.53 -14.30
CA GLY A 49 -6.07 -1.35 -15.53
C GLY A 49 -6.83 -1.80 -16.79
N GLY A 50 -7.52 -2.94 -16.73
CA GLY A 50 -8.37 -3.45 -17.81
C GLY A 50 -9.54 -2.51 -18.12
N GLN A 51 -10.23 -2.01 -17.09
CA GLN A 51 -11.32 -1.03 -17.25
C GLN A 51 -10.82 0.29 -17.84
N LEU A 52 -9.63 0.76 -17.43
CA LEU A 52 -9.01 1.93 -18.06
C LEU A 52 -8.75 1.67 -19.55
N LEU A 53 -8.23 0.50 -19.92
CA LEU A 53 -8.01 0.14 -21.32
C LEU A 53 -9.31 0.08 -22.13
N GLN A 54 -10.41 -0.40 -21.54
CA GLN A 54 -11.73 -0.37 -22.15
C GLN A 54 -12.25 1.05 -22.40
N LEU A 55 -12.01 1.97 -21.46
CA LEU A 55 -12.35 3.38 -21.65
C LEU A 55 -11.58 4.02 -22.82
N PHE A 56 -10.39 3.51 -23.15
CA PHE A 56 -9.62 3.88 -24.34
C PHE A 56 -10.00 3.07 -25.60
N GLY A 57 -11.06 2.27 -25.56
CA GLY A 57 -11.59 1.52 -26.71
C GLY A 57 -10.87 0.19 -26.99
N VAL A 58 -10.03 -0.31 -26.07
CA VAL A 58 -9.38 -1.61 -26.19
C VAL A 58 -10.27 -2.70 -25.60
N HIS A 59 -10.61 -3.72 -26.39
CA HIS A 59 -11.40 -4.89 -25.96
C HIS A 59 -10.59 -5.83 -25.06
N ALA A 60 -10.16 -5.33 -23.89
CA ALA A 60 -9.36 -6.07 -22.92
C ALA A 60 -10.09 -7.31 -22.36
N GLU A 61 -11.42 -7.34 -22.44
CA GLU A 61 -12.28 -8.50 -22.10
C GLU A 61 -11.96 -9.77 -22.89
N GLU A 62 -11.49 -9.63 -24.13
CA GLU A 62 -11.25 -10.77 -25.01
C GLU A 62 -9.96 -11.52 -24.67
N TRP A 63 -9.05 -10.88 -23.94
CA TRP A 63 -7.75 -11.44 -23.61
C TRP A 63 -7.91 -12.59 -22.61
N GLY A 64 -7.22 -13.71 -22.87
CA GLY A 64 -7.37 -14.93 -22.06
C GLY A 64 -7.16 -14.74 -20.56
N TYR A 65 -6.30 -13.80 -20.16
CA TYR A 65 -6.11 -13.44 -18.75
C TYR A 65 -7.35 -12.77 -18.14
N PHE A 66 -7.98 -11.84 -18.86
CA PHE A 66 -9.14 -11.10 -18.38
C PHE A 66 -10.41 -11.95 -18.33
N LYS A 67 -10.49 -13.01 -19.16
CA LYS A 67 -11.50 -14.06 -19.05
C LYS A 67 -11.40 -14.87 -17.77
N ILE A 68 -10.17 -15.13 -17.28
CA ILE A 68 -9.95 -15.89 -16.04
C ILE A 68 -10.26 -15.03 -14.80
N ILE A 69 -9.96 -13.73 -14.83
CA ILE A 69 -10.16 -12.86 -13.66
C ILE A 69 -11.57 -12.22 -13.60
N HIS A 70 -12.39 -12.39 -14.65
CA HIS A 70 -13.71 -11.79 -14.89
C HIS A 70 -13.76 -10.26 -14.65
N LEU A 71 -13.98 -9.48 -15.72
CA LEU A 71 -14.06 -8.01 -15.65
C LEU A 71 -15.41 -7.45 -15.18
N GLU A 72 -16.31 -8.30 -14.70
CA GLU A 72 -17.68 -7.92 -14.34
C GLU A 72 -17.80 -7.11 -13.03
N GLY A 73 -18.45 -5.95 -13.09
CA GLY A 73 -18.75 -5.12 -11.91
C GLY A 73 -17.70 -4.04 -11.59
N SER A 74 -18.08 -3.12 -10.71
CA SER A 74 -17.29 -1.95 -10.35
C SER A 74 -16.35 -2.22 -9.16
N PRO A 75 -15.30 -1.40 -8.94
CA PRO A 75 -14.46 -1.50 -7.74
C PRO A 75 -15.23 -1.41 -6.42
N LEU A 76 -16.44 -0.82 -6.46
CA LEU A 76 -17.29 -0.62 -5.29
C LEU A 76 -18.22 -1.80 -5.03
N THR A 77 -18.41 -2.71 -5.99
CA THR A 77 -19.25 -3.91 -5.81
C THR A 77 -18.42 -5.14 -5.44
N ARG A 78 -17.09 -5.07 -5.59
CA ARG A 78 -16.16 -6.18 -5.32
C ARG A 78 -15.53 -6.04 -3.94
N ILE A 79 -15.44 -7.16 -3.23
CA ILE A 79 -14.84 -7.25 -1.89
C ILE A 79 -13.40 -6.69 -1.90
N ASP A 80 -12.59 -7.13 -2.86
CA ASP A 80 -11.18 -6.71 -2.95
C ASP A 80 -11.05 -5.20 -3.25
N GLY A 81 -11.98 -4.62 -4.01
CA GLY A 81 -12.00 -3.20 -4.35
C GLY A 81 -12.39 -2.33 -3.16
N MET A 82 -13.41 -2.74 -2.40
CA MET A 82 -13.77 -2.10 -1.11
C MET A 82 -12.60 -2.19 -0.11
N MET A 83 -11.91 -3.33 -0.05
CA MET A 83 -10.75 -3.52 0.81
C MET A 83 -9.61 -2.55 0.47
N ILE A 84 -9.30 -2.33 -0.82
CA ILE A 84 -8.26 -1.38 -1.24
C ILE A 84 -8.63 0.05 -0.83
N LEU A 85 -9.89 0.44 -1.02
CA LEU A 85 -10.38 1.76 -0.61
C LEU A 85 -10.31 1.93 0.92
N GLY A 86 -10.74 0.92 1.67
CA GLY A 86 -10.63 0.87 3.13
C GLY A 86 -9.18 0.99 3.62
N MET A 87 -8.27 0.22 3.02
CA MET A 87 -6.84 0.26 3.35
C MET A 87 -6.25 1.65 3.06
N PHE A 88 -6.54 2.23 1.90
CA PHE A 88 -6.08 3.58 1.55
C PHE A 88 -6.61 4.63 2.54
N GLY A 89 -7.91 4.61 2.83
CA GLY A 89 -8.54 5.53 3.78
C GLY A 89 -7.99 5.38 5.20
N GLY A 90 -7.81 4.15 5.67
CA GLY A 90 -7.24 3.85 6.99
C GLY A 90 -5.78 4.30 7.12
N CYS A 91 -4.93 3.98 6.15
CA CYS A 91 -3.54 4.44 6.12
C CYS A 91 -3.45 5.97 6.05
N PHE A 92 -4.33 6.62 5.28
CA PHE A 92 -4.37 8.08 5.17
C PHE A 92 -4.81 8.75 6.46
N ALA A 93 -5.84 8.23 7.13
CA ALA A 93 -6.28 8.70 8.44
C ALA A 93 -5.17 8.56 9.49
N ALA A 94 -4.50 7.39 9.55
CA ALA A 94 -3.38 7.15 10.46
C ALA A 94 -2.20 8.11 10.19
N ALA A 95 -1.85 8.34 8.93
CA ALA A 95 -0.80 9.29 8.55
C ALA A 95 -1.13 10.74 8.96
N LEU A 96 -2.42 11.12 8.88
CA LEU A 96 -2.91 12.43 9.33
C LEU A 96 -2.89 12.57 10.86
N TRP A 97 -3.25 11.52 11.60
CA TRP A 97 -3.15 11.50 13.07
C TRP A 97 -1.72 11.62 13.58
N ALA A 98 -0.79 10.93 12.91
CA ALA A 98 0.65 11.00 13.17
C ALA A 98 1.28 12.32 12.69
N ASN A 99 0.52 13.19 11.99
CA ASN A 99 1.01 14.42 11.38
C ASN A 99 2.17 14.21 10.36
N ASN A 100 2.30 13.00 9.82
CA ASN A 100 3.43 12.57 8.98
C ASN A 100 3.19 12.75 7.46
N VAL A 101 2.08 13.39 7.07
CA VAL A 101 1.80 13.68 5.65
C VAL A 101 2.64 14.86 5.18
N LYS A 102 3.56 14.60 4.25
CA LYS A 102 4.35 15.60 3.55
C LYS A 102 4.47 15.23 2.07
N LEU A 103 3.93 16.08 1.20
CA LEU A 103 4.15 15.95 -0.24
C LEU A 103 5.62 16.21 -0.53
N ARG A 104 6.33 15.17 -0.99
CA ARG A 104 7.75 15.26 -1.38
C ARG A 104 7.83 15.13 -2.89
N MET A 105 8.09 16.23 -3.56
CA MET A 105 8.40 16.20 -4.99
C MET A 105 9.80 15.61 -5.20
N PRO A 106 9.97 14.62 -6.09
CA PRO A 106 11.28 14.07 -6.41
C PRO A 106 12.13 15.14 -7.12
N ARG A 107 13.32 15.40 -6.58
CA ARG A 107 14.24 16.43 -7.12
C ARG A 107 15.00 16.00 -8.38
N SER A 108 14.96 14.72 -8.76
CA SER A 108 15.76 14.18 -9.87
C SER A 108 14.92 13.35 -10.82
N ARG A 109 15.09 13.59 -12.13
CA ARG A 109 14.46 12.82 -13.21
C ARG A 109 14.85 11.35 -13.20
N ILE A 110 16.09 11.03 -12.77
CA ILE A 110 16.58 9.65 -12.65
C ILE A 110 15.72 8.86 -11.65
N ARG A 111 15.35 9.47 -10.52
CA ARG A 111 14.49 8.81 -9.52
C ARG A 111 13.09 8.54 -10.06
N ILE A 112 12.56 9.46 -10.87
CA ILE A 112 11.25 9.30 -11.51
C ILE A 112 11.30 8.13 -12.49
N MET A 113 12.32 8.08 -13.35
CA MET A 113 12.50 6.98 -14.30
C MET A 113 12.69 5.63 -13.58
N GLN A 114 13.49 5.58 -12.52
CA GLN A 114 13.66 4.39 -11.68
C GLN A 114 12.33 3.91 -11.08
N ALA A 115 11.51 4.83 -10.58
CA ALA A 115 10.21 4.49 -10.01
C ALA A 115 9.24 3.94 -11.07
N ILE A 116 9.23 4.53 -12.27
CA ILE A 116 8.38 4.07 -13.38
C ILE A 116 8.83 2.69 -13.87
N ILE A 117 10.11 2.54 -14.22
CA ILE A 117 10.66 1.27 -14.73
C ILE A 117 10.56 0.18 -13.66
N GLY A 118 10.91 0.51 -12.40
CA GLY A 118 10.80 -0.42 -11.28
C GLY A 118 9.35 -0.84 -11.01
N GLY A 119 8.39 0.08 -11.13
CA GLY A 119 6.96 -0.22 -11.03
C GLY A 119 6.47 -1.16 -12.11
N ILE A 120 6.89 -0.95 -13.37
CA ILE A 120 6.55 -1.84 -14.50
C ILE A 120 7.10 -3.25 -14.26
N ILE A 121 8.37 -3.38 -13.89
CA ILE A 121 9.00 -4.68 -13.62
C ILE A 121 8.33 -5.38 -12.43
N ALA A 122 8.06 -4.65 -11.35
CA ALA A 122 7.38 -5.19 -10.17
C ALA A 122 5.95 -5.65 -10.49
N GLY A 123 5.20 -4.85 -11.27
CA GLY A 123 3.86 -5.20 -11.72
C GLY A 123 3.85 -6.43 -12.63
N PHE A 124 4.79 -6.51 -13.56
CA PHE A 124 4.97 -7.67 -14.43
C PHE A 124 5.30 -8.94 -13.62
N GLY A 125 6.24 -8.84 -12.67
CA GLY A 125 6.59 -9.94 -11.77
C GLY A 125 5.43 -10.40 -10.89
N ALA A 126 4.67 -9.46 -10.32
CA ALA A 126 3.49 -9.76 -9.51
C ALA A 126 2.41 -10.51 -10.31
N ARG A 127 2.30 -10.23 -11.62
CA ARG A 127 1.38 -10.95 -12.51
C ARG A 127 1.85 -12.35 -12.84
N LEU A 128 3.12 -12.52 -13.20
CA LEU A 128 3.69 -13.84 -13.46
C LEU A 128 3.58 -14.75 -12.23
N ALA A 129 3.75 -14.19 -11.04
CA ALA A 129 3.60 -14.92 -9.79
C ALA A 129 2.15 -15.12 -9.33
N MET A 130 1.17 -14.51 -10.00
CA MET A 130 -0.25 -14.52 -9.60
C MET A 130 -0.50 -14.08 -8.14
N GLY A 131 0.31 -13.13 -7.64
CA GLY A 131 0.24 -12.73 -6.23
C GLY A 131 1.00 -11.45 -5.91
N CYS A 132 0.80 -10.93 -4.70
CA CYS A 132 1.66 -9.90 -4.11
C CYS A 132 2.33 -10.44 -2.84
N ASN A 133 3.30 -9.70 -2.32
CA ASN A 133 3.97 -9.98 -1.05
C ASN A 133 2.97 -10.20 0.09
N LEU A 134 1.88 -9.42 0.13
CA LEU A 134 0.91 -9.50 1.21
C LEU A 134 0.15 -10.84 1.17
N ALA A 135 -0.39 -11.21 0.01
CA ALA A 135 -1.07 -12.49 -0.17
C ALA A 135 -0.11 -13.67 0.03
N ALA A 136 1.08 -13.63 -0.56
CA ALA A 136 2.04 -14.73 -0.42
C ALA A 136 2.47 -14.95 1.04
N PHE A 137 2.70 -13.88 1.82
CA PHE A 137 3.20 -14.00 3.19
C PHE A 137 2.11 -14.28 4.22
N PHE A 138 0.95 -13.60 4.15
CA PHE A 138 -0.10 -13.76 5.16
C PHE A 138 -1.09 -14.88 4.88
N THR A 139 -1.24 -15.32 3.62
CA THR A 139 -2.14 -16.44 3.29
C THR A 139 -1.39 -17.62 2.69
N GLY A 140 -0.50 -17.41 1.72
CA GLY A 140 0.19 -18.49 1.01
C GLY A 140 1.11 -19.34 1.89
N ILE A 141 1.98 -18.71 2.69
CA ILE A 141 2.92 -19.42 3.59
C ILE A 141 2.17 -20.18 4.70
N PRO A 142 1.21 -19.58 5.44
CA PRO A 142 0.44 -20.32 6.46
C PRO A 142 -0.39 -21.48 5.90
N GLN A 143 -0.80 -21.41 4.64
CA GLN A 143 -1.46 -22.51 3.92
C GLN A 143 -0.48 -23.59 3.43
N PHE A 144 0.81 -23.50 3.77
CA PHE A 144 1.88 -24.40 3.34
C PHE A 144 2.00 -24.55 1.82
N SER A 145 1.65 -23.50 1.06
CA SER A 145 1.78 -23.52 -0.39
C SER A 145 3.25 -23.45 -0.82
N LEU A 146 3.71 -24.48 -1.55
CA LEU A 146 5.07 -24.50 -2.11
C LEU A 146 5.34 -23.29 -3.02
N HIS A 147 4.35 -22.86 -3.80
CA HIS A 147 4.45 -21.68 -4.67
C HIS A 147 4.78 -20.43 -3.87
N ALA A 148 4.15 -20.23 -2.71
CA ALA A 148 4.39 -19.06 -1.86
C ALA A 148 5.82 -19.03 -1.29
N TRP A 149 6.38 -20.20 -0.96
CA TRP A 149 7.77 -20.32 -0.52
C TRP A 149 8.77 -19.99 -1.63
N PHE A 150 8.56 -20.52 -2.84
CA PHE A 150 9.40 -20.15 -4.00
C PHE A 150 9.29 -18.66 -4.31
N PHE A 151 8.08 -18.10 -4.28
CA PHE A 151 7.86 -16.67 -4.47
C PHE A 151 8.57 -15.83 -3.40
N ALA A 152 8.52 -16.24 -2.13
CA ALA A 152 9.19 -15.54 -1.03
C ALA A 152 10.71 -15.48 -1.23
N ILE A 153 11.33 -16.61 -1.55
CA ILE A 153 12.78 -16.70 -1.80
C ILE A 153 13.16 -15.89 -3.04
N ALA A 154 12.44 -16.05 -4.15
CA ALA A 154 12.68 -15.31 -5.38
C ALA A 154 12.54 -13.80 -5.17
N THR A 155 11.53 -13.36 -4.41
CA THR A 155 11.31 -11.95 -4.06
C THR A 155 12.43 -11.41 -3.19
N ALA A 156 12.93 -12.18 -2.22
CA ALA A 156 14.05 -11.78 -1.38
C ALA A 156 15.33 -11.58 -2.21
N ILE A 157 15.65 -12.55 -3.08
CA ILE A 157 16.81 -12.49 -3.98
C ILE A 157 16.66 -11.31 -4.96
N GLY A 158 15.50 -11.20 -5.62
CA GLY A 158 15.21 -10.13 -6.57
C GLY A 158 15.27 -8.73 -5.93
N SER A 159 14.75 -8.58 -4.71
CA SER A 159 14.81 -7.31 -3.97
C SER A 159 16.24 -6.96 -3.57
N TRP A 160 17.04 -7.95 -3.18
CA TRP A 160 18.46 -7.76 -2.86
C TRP A 160 19.26 -7.30 -4.10
N PHE A 161 19.10 -7.99 -5.23
CA PHE A 161 19.73 -7.61 -6.50
C PHE A 161 19.25 -6.23 -6.98
N GLY A 162 17.95 -5.95 -6.91
CA GLY A 162 17.37 -4.65 -7.29
C GLY A 162 17.90 -3.51 -6.43
N ALA A 163 18.00 -3.71 -5.12
CA ALA A 163 18.63 -2.75 -4.20
C ALA A 163 20.11 -2.54 -4.55
N ARG A 164 20.86 -3.61 -4.84
CA ARG A 164 22.27 -3.51 -5.22
C ARG A 164 22.45 -2.77 -6.54
N PHE A 165 21.61 -3.05 -7.53
CA PHE A 165 21.65 -2.43 -8.85
C PHE A 165 21.32 -0.93 -8.80
N THR A 166 20.28 -0.55 -8.06
CA THR A 166 19.89 0.86 -7.91
C THR A 166 20.93 1.70 -7.13
N LEU A 167 21.78 1.05 -6.35
CA LEU A 167 22.88 1.70 -5.63
C LEU A 167 24.13 1.96 -6.48
N LEU A 168 24.19 1.46 -7.73
CA LEU A 168 25.32 1.66 -8.63
C LEU A 168 25.55 3.15 -8.93
N PRO A 169 26.82 3.57 -9.18
CA PRO A 169 27.19 4.99 -9.33
C PRO A 169 26.42 5.72 -10.44
N ILE A 170 26.05 5.02 -11.52
CA ILE A 170 25.30 5.58 -12.65
C ILE A 170 23.85 5.96 -12.30
N PHE A 171 23.30 5.32 -11.27
CA PHE A 171 21.93 5.50 -10.79
C PHE A 171 21.84 6.37 -9.54
N ARG A 172 22.99 6.73 -8.95
CA ARG A 172 23.06 7.65 -7.82
C ARG A 172 22.80 9.07 -8.29
N ILE A 173 21.80 9.69 -7.67
CA ILE A 173 21.50 11.10 -7.89
C ILE A 173 22.67 11.90 -7.33
N PRO A 174 23.23 12.89 -8.06
CA PRO A 174 24.18 13.82 -7.49
C PRO A 174 23.45 14.64 -6.41
N VAL A 175 23.55 14.21 -5.16
CA VAL A 175 23.03 14.96 -4.03
C VAL A 175 23.97 16.14 -3.85
N LYS A 176 23.60 17.29 -4.39
CA LYS A 176 24.25 18.56 -4.04
C LYS A 176 23.99 18.80 -2.56
N MET A 177 24.96 18.43 -1.72
CA MET A 177 24.92 18.72 -0.29
C MET A 177 25.06 20.23 -0.13
N GLN A 178 23.94 20.88 0.17
CA GLN A 178 23.95 22.29 0.53
C GLN A 178 24.43 22.38 1.97
N LYS A 179 25.59 23.00 2.21
CA LYS A 179 26.06 23.29 3.57
C LYS A 179 25.02 24.20 4.22
N VAL A 180 24.38 23.71 5.27
CA VAL A 180 23.51 24.51 6.12
C VAL A 180 24.36 24.97 7.29
N SER A 181 24.51 26.28 7.48
CA SER A 181 25.34 26.88 8.52
C SER A 181 24.73 26.80 9.93
N ALA A 182 23.43 26.49 10.04
CA ALA A 182 22.74 26.32 11.31
C ALA A 182 21.64 25.26 11.19
N ALA A 183 21.35 24.55 12.28
CA ALA A 183 20.19 23.67 12.33
C ALA A 183 18.92 24.51 12.12
N SER A 184 18.10 24.15 11.13
CA SER A 184 16.79 24.78 10.96
C SER A 184 15.99 24.59 12.26
N PRO A 185 15.39 25.64 12.84
CA PRO A 185 14.57 25.50 14.02
C PRO A 185 13.42 24.53 13.72
N LEU A 186 13.15 23.60 14.64
CA LEU A 186 12.01 22.69 14.57
C LEU A 186 10.74 23.55 14.57
N THR A 187 10.23 23.87 13.38
CA THR A 187 9.02 24.67 13.23
C THR A 187 7.82 23.78 13.53
N GLN A 188 7.54 23.56 14.81
CA GLN A 188 6.34 22.88 15.25
C GLN A 188 5.16 23.85 15.07
N LYS A 189 4.30 23.59 14.08
CA LYS A 189 3.05 24.35 13.87
C LYS A 189 1.90 23.61 14.58
N PRO A 190 1.59 23.93 15.85
CA PRO A 190 0.59 23.20 16.63
C PRO A 190 -0.81 23.24 15.99
N ASP A 191 -1.17 24.35 15.36
CA ASP A 191 -2.48 24.51 14.69
C ASP A 191 -2.61 23.62 13.45
N GLN A 192 -1.52 23.47 12.70
CA GLN A 192 -1.48 22.55 11.56
C GLN A 192 -1.64 21.10 12.01
N ALA A 193 -1.00 20.72 13.12
CA ALA A 193 -1.14 19.39 13.70
C ALA A 193 -2.58 19.14 14.20
N ARG A 194 -3.22 20.12 14.85
CA ARG A 194 -4.63 20.04 15.26
C ARG A 194 -5.58 19.93 14.07
N ARG A 195 -5.35 20.70 12.99
CA ARG A 195 -6.18 20.63 11.76
C ARG A 195 -6.05 19.28 11.07
N ARG A 196 -4.82 18.77 10.91
CA ARG A 196 -4.56 17.45 10.33
C ARG A 196 -5.17 16.33 11.15
N PHE A 197 -5.10 16.41 12.48
CA PHE A 197 -5.74 15.45 13.36
C PHE A 197 -7.27 15.44 13.19
N ARG A 198 -7.91 16.61 13.13
CA ARG A 198 -9.35 16.73 12.84
C ARG A 198 -9.71 16.16 11.47
N LEU A 199 -8.93 16.46 10.45
CA LEU A 199 -9.12 15.87 9.11
C LEU A 199 -8.97 14.35 9.14
N GLY A 200 -7.98 13.82 9.87
CA GLY A 200 -7.82 12.37 10.06
C GLY A 200 -9.04 11.73 10.72
N MET A 201 -9.62 12.38 11.74
CA MET A 201 -10.86 11.91 12.36
C MET A 201 -12.04 11.94 11.39
N LEU A 202 -12.20 13.02 10.62
CA LEU A 202 -13.27 13.12 9.61
C LEU A 202 -13.16 12.03 8.55
N VAL A 203 -11.94 11.78 8.04
CA VAL A 203 -11.69 10.69 7.08
C VAL A 203 -12.00 9.33 7.71
N PHE A 204 -11.54 9.09 8.95
CA PHE A 204 -11.77 7.81 9.62
C PHE A 204 -13.26 7.54 9.86
N PHE A 205 -14.00 8.50 10.44
CA PHE A 205 -15.44 8.35 10.66
C PHE A 205 -16.24 8.32 9.35
N GLY A 206 -15.81 9.07 8.33
CA GLY A 206 -16.41 9.00 7.01
C GLY A 206 -16.24 7.62 6.37
N MET A 207 -15.05 7.03 6.45
CA MET A 207 -14.78 5.69 5.95
C MET A 207 -15.51 4.61 6.75
N LEU A 208 -15.59 4.74 8.08
CA LEU A 208 -16.37 3.83 8.93
C LEU A 208 -17.86 3.91 8.62
N GLY A 209 -18.41 5.13 8.51
CA GLY A 209 -19.81 5.34 8.15
C GLY A 209 -20.12 4.76 6.76
N TRP A 210 -19.24 4.99 5.79
CA TRP A 210 -19.37 4.39 4.47
C TRP A 210 -19.33 2.85 4.52
N ALA A 211 -18.37 2.27 5.24
CA ALA A 211 -18.26 0.82 5.40
C ALA A 211 -19.50 0.19 6.07
N LEU A 212 -20.05 0.85 7.09
CA LEU A 212 -21.28 0.41 7.75
C LEU A 212 -22.49 0.49 6.82
N LEU A 213 -22.64 1.58 6.07
CA LEU A 213 -23.72 1.74 5.10
C LEU A 213 -23.64 0.70 3.98
N THR A 214 -22.44 0.37 3.51
CA THR A 214 -22.25 -0.69 2.51
C THR A 214 -22.45 -2.09 3.07
N ALA A 215 -22.28 -2.29 4.38
CA ALA A 215 -22.53 -3.59 5.03
C ALA A 215 -24.02 -3.79 5.37
N MET A 216 -24.80 -2.71 5.45
CA MET A 216 -26.24 -2.73 5.74
C MET A 216 -27.12 -2.82 4.48
N ASN A 217 -26.56 -2.53 3.30
CA ASN A 217 -27.21 -2.67 1.99
C ASN A 217 -26.81 -4.01 1.35
#